data_AF-A0A835X9A9-F1
#
_entry.id   AF-A0A835X9A9-F1
#
_cell.length_a   1.000
_cell.length_b   1.000
_cell.length_c   1.000
_cell.angle_alpha   90.00
_cell.angle_beta   90.00
_cell.angle_gamma   90.00
#
_symmetry.space_group_name_H-M   'P 1'
#
loop_
_entity.id
_entity.type
_entity.pdbx_description
1 polymer ?
#
loop_
_entity_poly.entity_id
_entity_poly.type
_entity_poly.pdbx_seq_one_letter_code
_entity_poly.pdbx_strand_id
1 'polypeptide(L)' 'MSDLTPQEVLRRVELTEKLKTKVLNPNEADELNGILEKEKKKASTGGDFLAFLAILFLIGLVADYLSNNK' A
#
# COMPACT_ATOMS: atom_id res chain seq x y z
N MET A 1 -1.92 -8.52 16.90
CA MET A 1 -0.70 -7.68 16.93
C MET A 1 -0.41 -7.24 15.49
N SER A 2 0.23 -6.09 15.27
CA SER A 2 0.54 -5.63 13.91
C SER A 2 1.82 -6.32 13.44
N ASP A 3 1.74 -7.15 12.39
CA ASP A 3 2.91 -7.79 11.76
C ASP A 3 3.73 -6.80 10.89
N LEU A 4 3.24 -5.56 10.73
CA LEU A 4 4.08 -4.48 10.22
C LEU A 4 4.95 -3.97 11.35
N THR A 5 6.25 -3.95 11.08
CA THR A 5 7.19 -3.24 11.93
C THR A 5 6.84 -1.75 11.98
N PRO A 6 7.18 -1.03 13.08
CA PRO A 6 6.98 0.42 13.15
C PRO A 6 7.62 1.16 11.97
N GLN A 7 8.71 0.62 11.44
CA GLN A 7 9.40 1.13 10.25
C GLN A 7 8.55 1.00 8.99
N GLU A 8 7.90 -0.15 8.76
CA GLU A 8 7.01 -0.34 7.60
C GLU A 8 5.76 0.55 7.68
N VAL A 9 5.24 0.81 8.89
CA VAL A 9 4.11 1.74 9.07
C VAL A 9 4.50 3.16 8.67
N LEU A 10 5.67 3.64 9.13
CA LEU A 10 6.20 4.94 8.74
C LEU A 10 6.47 4.99 7.23
N ARG A 11 7.04 3.93 6.69
CA ARG A 11 7.35 3.81 5.26
C ARG A 11 6.09 3.84 4.40
N ARG A 12 5.03 3.14 4.81
CA ARG A 12 3.71 3.21 4.14
C ARG A 12 3.19 4.63 4.08
N VAL A 13 3.28 5.39 5.18
CA VAL A 13 2.82 6.79 5.25
C VAL A 13 3.63 7.66 4.28
N GLU A 14 4.96 7.56 4.32
CA GLU A 14 5.87 8.30 3.43
C GLU A 14 5.56 8.01 1.95
N LEU A 15 5.43 6.74 1.58
CA LEU A 15 5.14 6.32 0.21
C LEU A 15 3.72 6.75 -0.22
N THR A 16 2.76 6.73 0.69
CA THR A 16 1.40 7.23 0.40
C THR A 16 1.40 8.75 0.19
N GLU A 17 2.20 9.51 0.94
CA GLU A 17 2.37 10.95 0.70
C GLU A 17 3.04 11.24 -0.64
N LYS A 18 4.06 10.46 -1.00
CA LYS A 18 4.71 10.53 -2.32
C LYS A 18 3.76 10.20 -3.46
N LEU A 19 2.86 9.22 -3.27
CA LEU A 19 1.80 8.89 -4.23
C LEU A 19 0.84 10.08 -4.40
N LYS A 20 0.40 10.69 -3.30
CA LYS A 20 -0.48 11.87 -3.32
C LYS A 20 0.15 13.07 -4.03
N THR A 21 1.45 13.27 -3.84
CA THR A 21 2.23 14.35 -4.44
C THR A 21 2.77 14.01 -5.84
N LYS A 22 2.45 12.82 -6.37
CA LYS A 22 2.87 12.33 -7.70
C LYS A 22 4.40 12.34 -7.92
N VAL A 23 5.18 12.22 -6.85
CA VAL A 23 6.65 12.10 -6.88
C VAL A 23 7.12 10.69 -6.52
N LEU A 24 6.19 9.74 -6.38
CA LEU A 24 6.49 8.35 -6.13
C LEU A 24 7.22 7.74 -7.33
N ASN A 25 8.39 7.15 -7.12
CA ASN A 25 9.08 6.44 -8.20
C ASN A 25 8.55 4.99 -8.36
N PRO A 26 8.83 4.30 -9.47
CA PRO A 26 8.34 2.93 -9.69
C PRO A 26 8.79 1.92 -8.62
N ASN A 27 10.04 2.01 -8.14
CA ASN A 27 10.55 1.12 -7.10
C ASN A 27 9.85 1.35 -5.75
N GLU A 28 9.56 2.60 -5.43
CA GLU A 28 8.80 3.03 -4.25
C GLU A 28 7.33 2.63 -4.35
N ALA A 29 6.76 2.62 -5.55
CA ALA A 29 5.42 2.11 -5.80
C ALA A 29 5.34 0.59 -5.63
N ASP A 30 6.34 -0.17 -6.09
CA ASP A 30 6.46 -1.60 -5.80
C ASP A 30 6.65 -1.86 -4.28
N GLU A 31 7.42 -1.03 -3.59
CA GLU A 31 7.59 -1.10 -2.14
C GLU A 31 6.26 -0.87 -1.41
N LEU A 32 5.50 0.17 -1.81
CA LEU A 32 4.19 0.48 -1.26
C LEU A 32 3.20 -0.67 -1.52
N ASN A 33 3.20 -1.23 -2.73
CA ASN A 33 2.37 -2.37 -3.08
C ASN A 33 2.70 -3.59 -2.21
N GLY A 34 3.98 -3.86 -1.97
CA GLY A 34 4.43 -4.93 -1.08
C GLY A 34 3.94 -4.76 0.36
N ILE A 35 3.94 -3.53 0.89
CA ILE A 35 3.41 -3.25 2.23
C ILE A 35 1.88 -3.44 2.25
N LEU A 36 1.16 -2.92 1.25
CA LEU A 36 -0.29 -3.04 1.15
C LEU A 36 -0.74 -4.51 0.99
N GLU A 37 0.00 -5.35 0.27
CA GLU A 37 -0.28 -6.79 0.16
C GLU A 37 -0.18 -7.52 1.51
N LYS A 38 0.77 -7.14 2.37
CA LYS A 38 0.86 -7.67 3.75
C LYS A 38 -0.37 -7.27 4.56
N GLU A 39 -0.80 -6.01 4.45
CA GLU A 39 -2.01 -5.53 5.12
C GLU A 39 -3.28 -6.22 4.58
N LYS A 40 -3.35 -6.45 3.27
CA LYS A 40 -4.46 -7.13 2.60
C LYS A 40 -4.63 -8.54 3.14
N LYS A 41 -3.53 -9.31 3.22
CA LYS A 41 -3.55 -10.66 3.81
C LYS A 41 -4.09 -10.61 5.22
N LYS A 42 -3.62 -9.69 6.06
CA LYS A 42 -4.11 -9.55 7.44
C LYS A 42 -5.59 -9.18 7.52
N ALA A 43 -6.05 -8.21 6.75
CA ALA A 43 -7.47 -7.80 6.75
C ALA A 43 -8.37 -8.97 6.31
N SER A 44 -7.89 -9.79 5.37
CA SER A 44 -8.56 -11.03 4.97
C SER A 44 -8.62 -12.06 6.09
N THR A 45 -7.54 -12.25 6.87
CA THR A 45 -7.52 -13.22 7.98
C THR A 45 -8.28 -12.73 9.22
N GLY A 46 -8.34 -11.41 9.43
CA GLY A 46 -9.00 -10.79 10.57
C GLY A 46 -10.52 -10.62 10.41
N GLY A 47 -11.07 -10.95 9.24
CA GLY A 47 -12.51 -10.79 8.94
C GLY A 47 -12.94 -9.34 8.72
N ASP A 48 -11.98 -8.42 8.55
CA ASP A 48 -12.24 -6.98 8.51
C ASP A 48 -12.43 -6.52 7.04
N PHE A 49 -13.61 -6.84 6.50
CA PHE A 49 -13.94 -6.70 5.07
C PHE A 49 -13.81 -5.26 4.56
N LEU A 50 -14.17 -4.27 5.39
CA LEU A 50 -14.04 -2.85 5.07
C LEU A 50 -12.57 -2.44 4.89
N ALA A 51 -11.68 -2.90 5.79
CA ALA A 51 -10.26 -2.65 5.68
C ALA A 51 -9.68 -3.33 4.43
N PHE A 52 -10.10 -4.56 4.15
CA PHE A 52 -9.69 -5.30 2.95
C PHE A 52 -10.05 -4.57 1.65
N LEU A 53 -11.28 -4.04 1.54
CA LEU A 53 -11.71 -3.26 0.38
C LEU A 53 -10.92 -1.96 0.24
N ALA A 54 -10.66 -1.24 1.34
CA ALA A 54 -9.87 -0.02 1.31
C ALA A 54 -8.43 -0.27 0.85
N ILE A 55 -7.81 -1.37 1.29
CA ILE A 55 -6.46 -1.78 0.87
C ILE A 55 -6.45 -2.18 -0.60
N LEU A 56 -7.44 -2.93 -1.07
CA LEU A 56 -7.58 -3.26 -2.50
C LEU A 56 -7.68 -2.01 -3.37
N PHE A 57 -8.44 -1.02 -2.92
CA PHE A 57 -8.55 0.26 -3.63
C PHE A 57 -7.20 0.99 -3.70
N LEU A 58 -6.43 1.02 -2.60
CA LEU A 58 -5.09 1.61 -2.58
C LEU A 58 -4.13 0.86 -3.52
N ILE A 59 -4.16 -0.48 -3.52
CA ILE A 59 -3.35 -1.30 -4.44
C ILE A 59 -3.71 -0.96 -5.89
N GLY A 60 -5.00 -0.81 -6.20
CA GLY A 60 -5.47 -0.40 -7.53
C GLY A 60 -4.93 0.96 -7.96
N LEU A 61 -4.89 1.95 -7.06
CA LEU A 61 -4.31 3.26 -7.33
C LEU A 61 -2.79 3.18 -7.60
N VAL A 62 -2.08 2.37 -6.83
CA VAL A 62 -0.63 2.16 -7.04
C VAL A 62 -0.37 1.44 -8.36
N ALA A 63 -1.18 0.44 -8.71
CA ALA A 63 -1.07 -0.29 -9.96
C ALA A 63 -1.40 0.60 -11.18
N ASP A 64 -2.42 1.44 -11.10
CA ASP A 64 -2.74 2.42 -12.14
C ASP A 64 -1.61 3.45 -12.30
N TYR A 65 -1.08 3.95 -11.18
CA TYR A 65 0.07 4.85 -11.19
C TYR A 65 1.30 4.21 -11.83
N LEU A 66 1.59 2.94 -11.50
CA LEU A 66 2.66 2.17 -12.12
C LEU A 66 2.41 1.95 -13.61
N SER A 67 1.17 1.62 -14.01
CA SER A 67 0.82 1.39 -15.42
C SER A 67 0.93 2.66 -16.26
N ASN A 68 0.65 3.83 -15.69
CA ASN A 68 0.71 5.12 -16.39
C ASN A 68 2.11 5.76 -16.38
N ASN A 69 3.02 5.34 -15.49
CA ASN A 69 4.40 5.84 -15.40
C ASN A 69 5.47 4.82 -15.86
N LYS A 70 5.06 3.76 -16.56
CA LYS A 70 5.93 2.75 -17.18
C LYS A 70 6.13 3.03 -18.66
#